data_AF-A0A7S1M083-F1
#
_entry.id   AF-A0A7S1M083-F1
#
_cell.length_a   1.000
_cell.length_b   1.000
_cell.length_c   1.000
_cell.angle_alpha   90.00
_cell.angle_beta   90.00
_cell.angle_gamma   90.00
#
_symmetry.space_group_name_H-M   'P 1'
#
loop_
_entity.id
_entity.type
_entity.pdbx_description
1 polymer ?
#
loop_
_entity_poly.entity_id
_entity_poly.type
_entity_poly.pdbx_seq_one_letter_code
_entity_poly.pdbx_strand_id
1 'polypeptide(L)'
;WLKLGSRLRKSYRAKPFFRALVVRRRPTQSNHSSSFNMSLIAAPRYHLPLVGGLVLLGCVRCAGSYSMDDVVFEDDDLPLEDMTSMLQTSFKLTPTENAETAASPTDASSTNHHELVMAYVPFNFGHTVAKIALANGIKWGDCGTREGAQSCTGHTKSNFTGCPLMHTPGKYWPKDVAQSYFGDRTIFGILRNPYERVVAQFRGMGKALAPDLYATCSVNSFAKRMMRRYLSDIKSGRPYSNNCQFLPQAEFFDMPHGAEVAVDNRVFPKSMNKLLAEHGYNVAIRAEDADHVGFGCDHVWAGDLDSEAKALVRQVYGRDFELICKHFGHCDTLENTCITGVPGMCPSQLFTWNGELMEYERK
;
A
#
# COMPACT_ATOMS: atom_id res chain seq x y z
N TRP A 1 7.56 32.57 -56.46
CA TRP A 1 6.29 33.03 -57.05
C TRP A 1 5.21 32.05 -56.62
N LEU A 2 4.52 32.36 -55.50
CA LEU A 2 3.09 32.79 -55.43
C LEU A 2 2.14 31.57 -55.54
N LYS A 3 1.18 31.25 -54.65
CA LYS A 3 0.35 31.98 -53.66
C LYS A 3 -0.26 30.93 -52.70
N LEU A 4 -0.28 31.12 -51.37
CA LEU A 4 -1.28 31.82 -50.51
C LEU A 4 -2.49 30.95 -50.11
N GLY A 5 -2.76 30.87 -48.80
CA GLY A 5 -3.96 30.23 -48.24
C GLY A 5 -3.98 30.23 -46.71
N SER A 6 -4.08 31.41 -46.09
CA SER A 6 -4.22 31.65 -44.66
C SER A 6 -5.57 31.16 -44.10
N ARG A 7 -5.56 30.45 -42.96
CA ARG A 7 -6.77 30.12 -42.18
C ARG A 7 -6.92 31.04 -40.97
N LEU A 8 -8.04 31.75 -40.96
CA LEU A 8 -8.58 32.59 -39.88
C LEU A 8 -8.87 31.77 -38.61
N ARG A 9 -8.29 32.16 -37.47
CA ARG A 9 -8.78 31.75 -36.13
C ARG A 9 -9.76 32.80 -35.63
N LYS A 10 -11.03 32.43 -35.46
CA LYS A 10 -12.03 33.22 -34.73
C LYS A 10 -11.88 32.95 -33.23
N SER A 11 -11.61 33.99 -32.47
CA SER A 11 -11.63 33.99 -31.00
C SER A 11 -13.06 34.22 -30.52
N TYR A 12 -13.63 33.28 -29.76
CA TYR A 12 -14.89 33.47 -29.04
C TYR A 12 -14.58 33.81 -27.58
N ARG A 13 -14.87 35.06 -27.19
CA ARG A 13 -14.94 35.47 -25.77
C ARG A 13 -16.30 35.06 -25.20
N ALA A 14 -16.30 34.09 -24.28
CA ALA A 14 -17.44 33.81 -23.42
C ALA A 14 -17.50 34.85 -22.28
N LYS A 15 -18.69 35.44 -22.06
CA LYS A 15 -19.00 36.28 -20.89
C LYS A 15 -19.54 35.38 -19.77
N PRO A 16 -19.14 35.56 -18.50
CA PRO A 16 -19.75 34.83 -17.40
C PRO A 16 -21.12 35.40 -17.04
N PHE A 17 -22.14 34.53 -17.03
CA PHE A 17 -23.43 34.77 -16.40
C PHE A 17 -23.33 34.34 -14.93
N PHE A 18 -23.35 35.30 -14.00
CA PHE A 18 -23.59 35.01 -12.58
C PHE A 18 -25.10 35.03 -12.33
N ARG A 19 -25.68 33.90 -11.92
CA ARG A 19 -27.00 33.83 -11.28
C ARG A 19 -26.78 33.51 -9.80
N ALA A 20 -27.14 34.45 -8.93
CA ALA A 20 -27.20 34.23 -7.50
C ALA A 20 -28.39 33.31 -7.16
N LEU A 21 -28.12 32.18 -6.50
CA LEU A 21 -29.13 31.28 -5.99
C LEU A 21 -29.44 31.68 -4.54
N VAL A 22 -30.64 32.20 -4.29
CA VAL A 22 -31.13 32.48 -2.94
C VAL A 22 -31.69 31.18 -2.35
N VAL A 23 -30.97 30.58 -1.40
CA VAL A 23 -31.43 29.41 -0.65
C VAL A 23 -32.31 29.88 0.51
N ARG A 24 -33.63 29.70 0.39
CA ARG A 24 -34.57 29.84 1.51
C ARG A 24 -34.50 28.59 2.40
N ARG A 25 -34.05 28.75 3.65
CA ARG A 25 -34.21 27.73 4.70
C ARG A 25 -35.68 27.67 5.14
N ARG A 26 -36.26 26.47 5.17
CA ARG A 26 -37.49 26.17 5.92
C ARG A 26 -37.12 25.60 7.29
N PRO A 27 -37.92 25.88 8.35
CA PRO A 27 -37.69 25.38 9.69
C PRO A 27 -38.08 23.91 9.80
N THR A 28 -37.25 23.14 10.51
CA THR A 28 -37.51 21.75 10.91
C THR A 28 -38.38 21.74 12.16
N GLN A 29 -39.49 21.00 12.11
CA GLN A 29 -40.25 20.61 13.30
C GLN A 29 -39.57 19.42 13.97
N SER A 30 -39.35 19.58 15.27
CA SER A 30 -38.95 18.57 16.25
C SER A 30 -40.08 17.59 16.53
N ASN A 31 -39.74 16.32 16.71
CA ASN A 31 -40.23 15.48 17.81
C ASN A 31 -39.54 14.12 17.71
N HIS A 32 -38.68 13.79 18.69
CA HIS A 32 -38.74 12.51 19.40
C HIS A 32 -37.73 12.54 20.55
N SER A 33 -38.29 12.33 21.73
CA SER A 33 -37.67 12.25 23.04
C SER A 33 -36.92 10.92 23.17
N SER A 34 -35.62 10.98 23.47
CA SER A 34 -34.90 9.88 24.11
C SER A 34 -33.94 10.46 25.15
N SER A 35 -34.27 10.20 26.40
CA SER A 35 -33.52 10.55 27.59
C SER A 35 -32.24 9.72 27.67
N PHE A 36 -31.08 10.38 27.55
CA PHE A 36 -29.78 9.86 27.94
C PHE A 36 -29.30 10.63 29.18
N ASN A 37 -29.12 9.92 30.30
CA ASN A 37 -28.46 10.43 31.49
C ASN A 37 -26.95 10.51 31.23
N MET A 38 -26.40 11.72 31.26
CA MET A 38 -24.95 11.96 31.27
C MET A 38 -24.55 12.53 32.64
N SER A 39 -23.80 11.75 33.40
CA SER A 39 -23.16 12.19 34.63
C SER A 39 -22.01 13.14 34.31
N LEU A 40 -22.10 14.37 34.82
CA LEU A 40 -21.06 15.39 34.77
C LEU A 40 -19.97 15.07 35.82
N ILE A 41 -18.76 14.80 35.36
CA ILE A 41 -17.54 14.88 36.19
C ILE A 41 -16.95 16.27 35.99
N ALA A 42 -16.90 17.06 37.07
CA ALA A 42 -16.34 18.39 37.11
C ALA A 42 -14.79 18.33 37.05
N ALA A 43 -14.20 19.14 36.17
CA ALA A 43 -12.76 19.40 36.15
C ALA A 43 -12.46 20.77 36.81
N PRO A 44 -11.37 20.89 37.58
CA PRO A 44 -11.04 22.13 38.29
C PRO A 44 -10.43 23.19 37.37
N ARG A 45 -10.85 24.45 37.60
CA ARG A 45 -10.29 25.66 36.99
C ARG A 45 -8.92 25.96 37.61
N TYR A 46 -7.89 26.05 36.78
CA TYR A 46 -6.62 26.68 37.16
C TYR A 46 -6.60 28.14 36.68
N HIS A 47 -6.43 29.05 37.63
CA HIS A 47 -6.10 30.46 37.38
C HIS A 47 -4.61 30.58 37.05
N LEU A 48 -4.29 31.26 35.94
CA LEU A 48 -2.95 31.77 35.64
C LEU A 48 -2.98 33.32 35.65
N PRO A 49 -1.96 33.99 36.19
CA PRO A 49 -1.92 35.43 36.28
C PRO A 49 -1.48 36.08 34.95
N LEU A 50 -2.16 37.17 34.61
CA LEU A 50 -1.78 38.13 33.58
C LEU A 50 -0.49 38.85 33.98
N VAL A 51 0.58 38.67 33.19
CA VAL A 51 1.75 39.56 33.20
C VAL A 51 1.76 40.30 31.88
N GLY A 52 1.55 41.62 31.97
CA GLY A 52 1.66 42.54 30.85
C GLY A 52 3.11 42.74 30.44
N GLY A 53 3.38 42.64 29.15
CA GLY A 53 4.68 42.90 28.54
C GLY A 53 4.49 43.57 27.19
N LEU A 54 4.73 44.88 27.18
CA LEU A 54 4.80 45.77 26.04
C LEU A 54 5.99 45.37 25.14
N VAL A 55 5.78 45.01 23.86
CA VAL A 55 6.86 44.97 22.86
C VAL A 55 6.39 45.53 21.52
N LEU A 56 7.29 46.36 21.00
CA LEU A 56 7.26 47.27 19.86
C LEU A 56 6.79 46.72 18.51
N LEU A 57 6.14 47.62 17.79
CA LEU A 57 5.96 47.63 16.33
C LEU A 57 7.29 47.49 15.58
N GLY A 58 7.34 46.63 14.57
CA GLY A 58 8.47 46.56 13.64
C GLY A 58 8.33 45.55 12.50
N CYS A 59 7.86 46.05 11.35
CA CYS A 59 8.24 45.69 9.98
C CYS A 59 7.93 44.34 9.30
N VAL A 60 7.21 44.51 8.18
CA VAL A 60 7.51 44.07 6.80
C VAL A 60 7.19 42.62 6.40
N ARG A 61 6.09 42.55 5.62
CA ARG A 61 5.78 41.65 4.50
C ARG A 61 6.92 40.71 4.05
N CYS A 62 6.69 39.41 4.19
CA CYS A 62 7.10 38.39 3.23
C CYS A 62 5.92 37.45 2.98
N ALA A 63 5.01 37.86 2.09
CA ALA A 63 4.02 36.96 1.50
C ALA A 63 4.66 36.32 0.26
N GLY A 64 5.34 35.19 0.46
CA GLY A 64 5.73 34.30 -0.63
C GLY A 64 4.61 33.29 -0.86
N SER A 65 3.71 33.58 -1.81
CA SER A 65 2.82 32.56 -2.36
C SER A 65 3.66 31.64 -3.24
N TYR A 66 3.97 30.43 -2.78
CA TYR A 66 4.49 29.38 -3.65
C TYR A 66 3.32 28.87 -4.51
N SER A 67 3.29 29.31 -5.77
CA SER A 67 2.49 28.68 -6.82
C SER A 67 3.22 27.41 -7.26
N MET A 68 2.53 26.27 -7.26
CA MET A 68 3.07 24.99 -7.75
C MET A 68 2.78 24.75 -9.26
N ASP A 69 2.35 25.78 -9.99
CA ASP A 69 1.81 25.60 -11.34
C ASP A 69 2.84 25.64 -12.49
N ASP A 70 4.14 25.82 -12.24
CA ASP A 70 5.14 25.91 -13.33
C ASP A 70 6.34 24.96 -13.14
N VAL A 71 6.09 23.67 -12.93
CA VAL A 71 7.09 22.64 -13.22
C VAL A 71 6.74 22.00 -14.55
N VAL A 72 7.23 22.60 -15.63
CA VAL A 72 7.29 21.96 -16.94
C VAL A 72 8.36 20.88 -16.83
N PHE A 73 7.93 19.61 -16.76
CA PHE A 73 8.83 18.49 -16.99
C PHE A 73 9.05 18.42 -18.50
N GLU A 74 10.26 18.76 -18.94
CA GLU A 74 10.70 18.40 -20.28
C GLU A 74 10.70 16.86 -20.36
N ASP A 75 10.00 16.31 -21.33
CA ASP A 75 10.02 14.88 -21.68
C ASP A 75 11.40 14.54 -22.28
N ASP A 76 12.42 14.53 -21.43
CA ASP A 76 13.68 13.90 -21.78
C ASP A 76 13.45 12.39 -21.75
N ASP A 77 13.43 11.79 -22.95
CA ASP A 77 13.49 10.35 -23.21
C ASP A 77 14.79 9.77 -22.64
N LEU A 78 14.92 9.73 -21.31
CA LEU A 78 16.00 9.04 -20.64
C LEU A 78 15.78 7.54 -20.81
N PRO A 79 16.77 6.78 -21.31
CA PRO A 79 16.63 5.35 -21.52
C PRO A 79 16.26 4.66 -20.21
N LEU A 80 15.14 3.92 -20.24
CA LEU A 80 14.53 3.22 -19.11
C LEU A 80 15.49 2.23 -18.43
N GLU A 81 16.59 1.86 -19.07
CA GLU A 81 17.47 0.76 -18.64
C GLU A 81 18.35 1.08 -17.42
N ASP A 82 18.63 2.35 -17.09
CA ASP A 82 19.65 2.67 -16.07
C ASP A 82 19.10 2.94 -14.66
N MET A 83 17.78 3.15 -14.50
CA MET A 83 17.19 3.37 -13.16
C MET A 83 16.96 2.09 -12.35
N THR A 84 16.87 0.93 -13.02
CA THR A 84 16.73 -0.38 -12.35
C THR A 84 17.99 -0.78 -11.57
N SER A 85 19.14 -0.19 -11.94
CA SER A 85 20.46 -0.47 -11.38
C SER A 85 20.70 0.14 -9.99
N MET A 86 20.02 1.24 -9.63
CA MET A 86 20.32 1.97 -8.38
C MET A 86 19.93 1.22 -7.09
N LEU A 87 18.95 0.31 -7.12
CA LEU A 87 18.66 -0.59 -5.98
C LEU A 87 19.44 -1.91 -6.07
N GLN A 88 20.10 -2.16 -7.21
CA GLN A 88 20.90 -3.35 -7.48
C GLN A 88 22.39 -3.12 -7.23
N THR A 89 22.79 -2.08 -6.48
CA THR A 89 24.16 -2.02 -5.97
C THR A 89 24.36 -3.22 -5.05
N SER A 90 24.87 -4.29 -5.65
CA SER A 90 25.11 -5.58 -5.08
C SER A 90 26.03 -5.43 -3.88
N PHE A 91 25.45 -5.49 -2.69
CA PHE A 91 26.20 -5.79 -1.49
C PHE A 91 26.71 -7.22 -1.66
N LYS A 92 28.00 -7.36 -2.00
CA LYS A 92 28.73 -8.61 -1.84
C LYS A 92 28.72 -8.95 -0.34
N LEU A 93 27.68 -9.64 0.11
CA LEU A 93 27.72 -10.34 1.38
C LEU A 93 28.73 -11.48 1.20
N THR A 94 29.89 -11.32 1.84
CA THR A 94 30.87 -12.39 1.97
C THR A 94 30.19 -13.61 2.59
N PRO A 95 30.26 -14.80 1.97
CA PRO A 95 29.75 -16.03 2.56
C PRO A 95 30.37 -16.22 3.93
N THR A 96 29.54 -16.25 4.97
CA THR A 96 30.02 -16.61 6.31
C THR A 96 29.95 -18.13 6.40
N GLU A 97 31.10 -18.80 6.31
CA GLU A 97 31.24 -20.21 6.67
C GLU A 97 30.82 -20.37 8.13
N ASN A 98 29.68 -21.01 8.37
CA ASN A 98 29.25 -21.35 9.73
C ASN A 98 29.56 -22.83 10.00
N ALA A 99 30.18 -23.00 11.16
CA ALA A 99 30.63 -24.23 11.76
C ALA A 99 29.49 -25.23 12.03
N GLU A 100 29.77 -26.50 11.74
CA GLU A 100 29.01 -27.66 12.19
C GLU A 100 28.91 -27.66 13.73
N THR A 101 27.69 -27.52 14.24
CA THR A 101 27.40 -27.74 15.66
C THR A 101 26.56 -29.01 15.77
N ALA A 102 27.05 -29.97 16.54
CA ALA A 102 26.47 -31.29 16.71
C ALA A 102 25.05 -31.24 17.31
N ALA A 103 24.09 -31.86 16.62
CA ALA A 103 22.70 -31.96 17.04
C ALA A 103 22.51 -33.03 18.14
N SER A 104 21.74 -32.68 19.16
CA SER A 104 21.28 -33.55 20.24
C SER A 104 19.95 -34.23 19.87
N PRO A 105 19.68 -35.48 20.29
CA PRO A 105 18.48 -36.21 19.90
C PRO A 105 17.27 -35.71 20.70
N THR A 106 16.23 -35.21 20.02
CA THR A 106 14.96 -34.81 20.64
C THR A 106 13.79 -35.59 20.04
N ASP A 107 12.82 -35.85 20.92
CA ASP A 107 11.70 -36.78 20.82
C ASP A 107 10.91 -36.77 19.50
N ALA A 108 10.74 -37.97 18.97
CA ALA A 108 9.91 -38.28 17.81
C ALA A 108 8.43 -38.39 18.20
N SER A 109 7.72 -37.26 18.32
CA SER A 109 6.25 -37.22 18.16
C SER A 109 5.67 -35.79 18.09
N SER A 110 6.40 -34.82 17.54
CA SER A 110 5.73 -33.67 16.92
C SER A 110 5.61 -33.98 15.43
N THR A 111 4.41 -33.95 14.89
CA THR A 111 4.24 -33.87 13.44
C THR A 111 5.07 -32.66 12.99
N ASN A 112 6.14 -32.91 12.25
CA ASN A 112 7.03 -31.89 11.70
C ASN A 112 6.24 -31.04 10.70
N HIS A 113 5.36 -30.18 11.20
CA HIS A 113 4.82 -29.09 10.43
C HIS A 113 6.02 -28.25 10.04
N HIS A 114 6.33 -28.22 8.75
CA HIS A 114 7.26 -27.24 8.21
C HIS A 114 6.65 -25.87 8.50
N GLU A 115 7.13 -25.25 9.58
CA GLU A 115 6.57 -24.01 10.09
C GLU A 115 6.73 -22.94 9.01
N LEU A 116 5.61 -22.37 8.59
CA LEU A 116 5.56 -21.24 7.67
C LEU A 116 5.83 -19.94 8.44
N VAL A 117 6.48 -19.00 7.77
CA VAL A 117 6.57 -17.61 8.22
C VAL A 117 6.31 -16.64 7.08
N MET A 118 5.61 -15.54 7.37
CA MET A 118 5.26 -14.55 6.36
C MET A 118 6.33 -13.46 6.23
N ALA A 119 6.83 -13.26 5.02
CA ALA A 119 7.39 -11.99 4.57
C ALA A 119 6.23 -11.04 4.22
N TYR A 120 5.97 -10.06 5.09
CA TYR A 120 4.78 -9.21 4.99
C TYR A 120 4.98 -8.15 3.90
N VAL A 121 4.39 -8.39 2.72
CA VAL A 121 4.40 -7.45 1.60
C VAL A 121 3.22 -6.46 1.75
N PRO A 122 3.46 -5.14 1.86
CA PRO A 122 2.39 -4.16 2.06
C PRO A 122 1.34 -4.18 0.94
N PHE A 123 0.07 -4.12 1.34
CA PHE A 123 -1.13 -4.08 0.48
C PHE A 123 -1.49 -5.38 -0.26
N ASN A 124 -0.99 -6.52 0.22
CA ASN A 124 -1.20 -7.84 -0.37
C ASN A 124 -1.94 -8.81 0.57
N PHE A 125 -2.92 -8.33 1.34
CA PHE A 125 -3.68 -9.13 2.32
C PHE A 125 -2.85 -9.73 3.48
N GLY A 126 -1.62 -9.25 3.71
CA GLY A 126 -0.81 -9.70 4.86
C GLY A 126 -1.54 -9.56 6.20
N HIS A 127 -2.27 -8.46 6.42
CA HIS A 127 -3.07 -8.26 7.64
C HIS A 127 -4.17 -9.32 7.81
N THR A 128 -4.90 -9.63 6.73
CA THR A 128 -5.93 -10.69 6.73
C THR A 128 -5.32 -12.02 7.16
N VAL A 129 -4.21 -12.41 6.53
CA VAL A 129 -3.53 -13.67 6.83
C VAL A 129 -3.02 -13.67 8.28
N ALA A 130 -2.38 -12.59 8.73
CA ALA A 130 -1.89 -12.47 10.11
C ALA A 130 -3.01 -12.53 11.16
N LYS A 131 -4.16 -11.91 10.89
CA LYS A 131 -5.34 -11.94 11.77
C LYS A 131 -5.93 -13.33 11.90
N ILE A 132 -6.09 -14.04 10.79
CA ILE A 132 -6.60 -15.43 10.79
C ILE A 132 -5.57 -16.38 11.44
N ALA A 133 -4.28 -16.18 11.18
CA ALA A 133 -3.20 -16.92 11.85
C ALA A 133 -3.23 -16.70 13.36
N LEU A 134 -3.39 -15.45 13.82
CA LEU A 134 -3.45 -15.12 15.25
C LEU A 134 -4.63 -15.80 15.95
N ALA A 135 -5.79 -15.82 15.30
CA ALA A 135 -6.98 -16.52 15.80
C ALA A 135 -6.74 -18.03 16.01
N ASN A 136 -5.70 -18.59 15.38
CA ASN A 136 -5.27 -19.98 15.48
C ASN A 136 -3.94 -20.13 16.24
N GLY A 137 -3.55 -19.13 17.05
CA GLY A 137 -2.36 -19.18 17.90
C GLY A 137 -1.03 -18.95 17.16
N ILE A 138 -1.06 -18.55 15.90
CA ILE A 138 0.13 -18.35 15.06
C ILE A 138 0.41 -16.85 14.92
N LYS A 139 1.66 -16.44 15.18
CA LYS A 139 2.06 -15.03 15.11
C LYS A 139 2.89 -14.76 13.86
N TRP A 140 2.31 -14.03 12.91
CA TRP A 140 3.00 -13.57 11.70
C TRP A 140 2.83 -12.07 11.50
N GLY A 141 3.78 -11.43 10.82
CA GLY A 141 3.66 -10.06 10.33
C GLY A 141 3.41 -9.02 11.42
N ASP A 142 2.23 -8.39 11.37
CA ASP A 142 1.75 -7.41 12.35
C ASP A 142 1.03 -8.04 13.55
N CYS A 143 1.18 -9.36 13.71
CA CYS A 143 0.51 -10.15 14.74
C CYS A 143 -1.02 -10.02 14.70
N GLY A 144 -1.61 -9.73 13.54
CA GLY A 144 -3.07 -9.65 13.37
C GLY A 144 -3.72 -8.41 13.95
N THR A 145 -2.93 -7.44 14.44
CA THR A 145 -3.43 -6.20 15.07
C THR A 145 -2.83 -4.98 14.38
N ARG A 146 -3.68 -4.04 13.95
CA ARG A 146 -3.21 -2.73 13.42
C ARG A 146 -2.77 -1.77 14.52
N GLU A 147 -3.37 -1.93 15.70
CA GLU A 147 -2.93 -1.24 16.91
C GLU A 147 -1.67 -1.94 17.37
N GLY A 148 -0.54 -1.24 17.33
CA GLY A 148 0.75 -1.84 17.57
C GLY A 148 0.83 -2.51 18.94
N ALA A 149 0.56 -3.81 18.99
CA ALA A 149 0.76 -4.57 20.20
C ALA A 149 2.25 -4.49 20.52
N GLN A 150 2.60 -3.92 21.68
CA GLN A 150 4.01 -3.68 22.08
C GLN A 150 4.87 -4.96 22.00
N SER A 151 4.26 -6.14 22.02
CA SER A 151 4.92 -7.43 21.92
C SER A 151 5.17 -7.94 20.49
N CYS A 152 4.74 -7.25 19.43
CA CYS A 152 4.92 -7.75 18.07
C CYS A 152 6.22 -7.24 17.44
N THR A 153 7.13 -8.17 17.12
CA THR A 153 8.41 -7.89 16.44
C THR A 153 8.23 -7.03 15.18
N GLY A 154 7.14 -7.26 14.44
CA GLY A 154 6.83 -6.53 13.20
C GLY A 154 6.68 -5.01 13.37
N HIS A 155 6.32 -4.52 14.56
CA HIS A 155 6.17 -3.09 14.84
C HIS A 155 7.47 -2.40 15.29
N THR A 156 8.52 -3.16 15.62
CA THR A 156 9.84 -2.58 15.86
C THR A 156 10.38 -1.98 14.56
N LYS A 157 11.27 -0.98 14.64
CA LYS A 157 11.81 -0.32 13.44
C LYS A 157 13.18 -0.88 13.08
N SER A 158 13.43 -1.06 11.79
CA SER A 158 14.79 -1.34 11.29
C SER A 158 15.65 -0.09 11.47
N ASN A 159 16.86 -0.26 12.02
CA ASN A 159 17.86 0.80 12.08
C ASN A 159 18.40 1.18 10.69
N PHE A 160 18.22 0.31 9.68
CA PHE A 160 18.68 0.55 8.32
C PHE A 160 17.65 1.34 7.51
N THR A 161 16.38 0.89 7.49
CA THR A 161 15.34 1.53 6.67
C THR A 161 14.56 2.62 7.40
N GLY A 162 14.56 2.61 8.75
CA GLY A 162 13.69 3.46 9.58
C GLY A 162 12.21 3.06 9.57
N CYS A 163 11.85 2.01 8.82
CA CYS A 163 10.50 1.49 8.68
C CYS A 163 10.21 0.41 9.73
N PRO A 164 8.92 0.14 10.05
CA PRO A 164 8.55 -1.06 10.79
C PRO A 164 9.10 -2.32 10.11
N LEU A 165 9.56 -3.30 10.90
CA LEU A 165 10.15 -4.54 10.41
C LEU A 165 9.18 -5.30 9.50
N MET A 166 7.89 -5.33 9.83
CA MET A 166 6.87 -5.96 8.98
C MET A 166 6.75 -5.33 7.58
N HIS A 167 7.21 -4.10 7.35
CA HIS A 167 7.22 -3.49 6.02
C HIS A 167 8.62 -3.46 5.40
N THR A 168 9.59 -4.14 6.01
CA THR A 168 10.99 -4.11 5.62
C THR A 168 11.40 -5.49 5.11
N PRO A 169 12.07 -5.60 3.95
CA PRO A 169 12.66 -6.85 3.47
C PRO A 169 13.56 -7.52 4.51
N GLY A 170 13.53 -8.86 4.58
CA GLY A 170 14.27 -9.66 5.57
C GLY A 170 15.78 -9.35 5.61
N LYS A 171 16.37 -9.05 4.45
CA LYS A 171 17.79 -8.63 4.30
C LYS A 171 18.19 -7.38 5.10
N TYR A 172 17.24 -6.59 5.58
CA TYR A 172 17.48 -5.37 6.38
C TYR A 172 17.01 -5.49 7.83
N TRP A 173 16.63 -6.68 8.29
CA TRP A 173 16.31 -6.94 9.69
C TRP A 173 17.61 -7.12 10.50
N PRO A 174 17.62 -6.75 11.80
CA PRO A 174 18.72 -7.13 12.69
C PRO A 174 18.92 -8.65 12.67
N LYS A 175 20.17 -9.12 12.59
CA LYS A 175 20.51 -10.54 12.33
C LYS A 175 19.88 -11.50 13.36
N ASP A 176 19.93 -11.14 14.63
CA ASP A 176 19.34 -11.90 15.74
C ASP A 176 17.81 -11.97 15.63
N VAL A 177 17.17 -10.84 15.29
CA VAL A 177 15.73 -10.76 15.09
C VAL A 177 15.30 -11.55 13.84
N ALA A 178 16.05 -11.45 12.74
CA ALA A 178 15.81 -12.20 11.52
C ALA A 178 15.98 -13.71 11.73
N GLN A 179 17.02 -14.14 12.45
CA GLN A 179 17.20 -15.56 12.80
C GLN A 179 16.07 -16.06 13.70
N SER A 180 15.63 -15.25 14.67
CA SER A 180 14.54 -15.63 15.58
C SER A 180 13.17 -15.66 14.89
N TYR A 181 12.92 -14.80 13.89
CA TYR A 181 11.63 -14.70 13.19
C TYR A 181 11.55 -15.52 11.90
N PHE A 182 12.64 -15.64 11.15
CA PHE A 182 12.71 -16.49 9.96
C PHE A 182 13.32 -17.85 10.31
N GLY A 183 14.58 -17.87 10.76
CA GLY A 183 15.25 -19.12 11.14
C GLY A 183 15.26 -20.13 9.98
N ASP A 184 15.00 -21.40 10.29
CA ASP A 184 14.95 -22.51 9.31
C ASP A 184 13.53 -22.76 8.77
N ARG A 185 12.65 -21.75 8.86
CA ARG A 185 11.25 -21.84 8.43
C ARG A 185 11.09 -21.51 6.96
N THR A 186 10.08 -22.09 6.35
CA THR A 186 9.72 -21.75 4.97
C THR A 186 9.08 -20.36 4.93
N ILE A 187 9.75 -19.42 4.28
CA ILE A 187 9.27 -18.05 4.15
C ILE A 187 8.32 -17.95 2.96
N PHE A 188 7.10 -17.47 3.18
CA PHE A 188 6.16 -17.18 2.09
C PHE A 188 5.89 -15.68 1.96
N GLY A 189 5.58 -15.25 0.75
CA GLY A 189 5.20 -13.87 0.43
C GLY A 189 4.00 -13.87 -0.52
N ILE A 190 3.08 -12.93 -0.31
CA ILE A 190 1.92 -12.77 -1.19
C ILE A 190 2.31 -11.75 -2.27
N LEU A 191 2.12 -12.11 -3.54
CA LEU A 191 2.41 -11.25 -4.69
C LEU A 191 1.12 -10.77 -5.35
N ARG A 192 1.06 -9.47 -5.61
CA ARG A 192 -0.09 -8.79 -6.21
C ARG A 192 0.34 -8.06 -7.47
N ASN A 193 -0.52 -8.06 -8.49
CA ASN A 193 -0.29 -7.26 -9.69
C ASN A 193 0.01 -5.79 -9.30
N PRO A 194 1.11 -5.18 -9.79
CA PRO A 194 1.52 -3.85 -9.36
C PRO A 194 0.47 -2.75 -9.56
N TYR A 195 -0.34 -2.80 -10.62
CA TYR A 195 -1.43 -1.84 -10.81
C TYR A 195 -2.48 -1.94 -9.70
N GLU A 196 -2.92 -3.16 -9.43
CA GLU A 196 -3.87 -3.45 -8.37
C GLU A 196 -3.32 -3.10 -6.97
N ARG A 197 -2.02 -3.27 -6.76
CA ARG A 197 -1.35 -2.85 -5.52
C ARG A 197 -1.40 -1.33 -5.34
N VAL A 198 -1.18 -0.56 -6.39
CA VAL A 198 -1.30 0.92 -6.34
C VAL A 198 -2.73 1.36 -6.06
N VAL A 199 -3.73 0.67 -6.63
CA VAL A 199 -5.14 0.91 -6.29
C VAL A 199 -5.42 0.60 -4.82
N ALA A 200 -4.88 -0.48 -4.27
CA ALA A 200 -5.04 -0.81 -2.86
C ALA A 200 -4.34 0.19 -1.93
N GLN A 201 -3.16 0.69 -2.32
CA GLN A 201 -2.52 1.81 -1.63
C GLN A 201 -3.46 3.03 -1.67
N PHE A 202 -3.99 3.41 -2.82
CA PHE A 202 -4.94 4.54 -2.90
C PHE A 202 -6.14 4.37 -1.96
N ARG A 203 -6.79 3.22 -1.99
CA ARG A 203 -7.95 2.93 -1.13
C ARG A 203 -7.58 2.91 0.36
N GLY A 204 -6.41 2.40 0.73
CA GLY A 204 -6.01 2.22 2.12
C GLY A 204 -5.31 3.40 2.79
N MET A 205 -4.55 4.19 2.03
CA MET A 205 -3.77 5.33 2.55
C MET A 205 -4.02 6.64 1.80
N GLY A 206 -4.80 6.64 0.72
CA GLY A 206 -5.07 7.83 -0.09
C GLY A 206 -5.67 8.97 0.72
N LYS A 207 -6.58 8.67 1.67
CA LYS A 207 -7.15 9.69 2.57
C LYS A 207 -6.07 10.42 3.39
N ALA A 208 -5.02 9.72 3.82
CA ALA A 208 -3.95 10.28 4.62
C ALA A 208 -2.88 10.98 3.75
N LEU A 209 -2.53 10.41 2.60
CA LEU A 209 -1.43 10.89 1.76
C LEU A 209 -1.84 11.92 0.70
N ALA A 210 -3.10 11.88 0.25
CA ALA A 210 -3.62 12.75 -0.80
C ALA A 210 -5.15 12.94 -0.63
N PRO A 211 -5.59 13.62 0.46
CA PRO A 211 -7.01 13.78 0.78
C PRO A 211 -7.81 14.45 -0.35
N ASP A 212 -7.20 15.35 -1.11
CA ASP A 212 -7.78 16.01 -2.29
C ASP A 212 -8.15 15.01 -3.40
N LEU A 213 -7.25 14.06 -3.68
CA LEU A 213 -7.45 13.04 -4.69
C LEU A 213 -8.38 11.94 -4.20
N TYR A 214 -8.30 11.59 -2.91
CA TYR A 214 -9.18 10.61 -2.31
C TYR A 214 -10.64 11.07 -2.29
N ALA A 215 -10.90 12.35 -1.98
CA ALA A 215 -12.25 12.91 -1.97
C ALA A 215 -12.96 12.83 -3.33
N THR A 216 -12.21 12.78 -4.43
CA THR A 216 -12.73 12.67 -5.79
C THR A 216 -12.52 11.28 -6.41
N CYS A 217 -12.01 10.33 -5.62
CA CYS A 217 -11.62 9.00 -6.08
C CYS A 217 -10.68 9.01 -7.30
N SER A 218 -9.81 10.02 -7.41
CA SER A 218 -8.87 10.16 -8.53
C SER A 218 -7.64 9.25 -8.37
N VAL A 219 -7.84 7.93 -8.54
CA VAL A 219 -6.77 6.92 -8.44
C VAL A 219 -5.65 7.17 -9.45
N ASN A 220 -5.99 7.66 -10.63
CA ASN A 220 -5.03 7.95 -11.70
C ASN A 220 -4.08 9.11 -11.32
N SER A 221 -4.62 10.22 -10.82
CA SER A 221 -3.80 11.34 -10.32
C SER A 221 -2.97 10.93 -9.10
N PHE A 222 -3.52 10.05 -8.25
CA PHE A 222 -2.80 9.54 -7.08
C PHE A 222 -1.60 8.70 -7.51
N ALA A 223 -1.79 7.75 -8.42
CA ALA A 223 -0.72 6.91 -8.95
C ALA A 223 0.41 7.77 -9.52
N LYS A 224 0.09 8.73 -10.40
CA LYS A 224 1.09 9.65 -10.98
C LYS A 224 1.86 10.43 -9.91
N ARG A 225 1.15 11.01 -8.95
CA ARG A 225 1.75 11.79 -7.85
C ARG A 225 2.70 10.93 -7.01
N MET A 226 2.24 9.75 -6.60
CA MET A 226 3.00 8.88 -5.70
C MET A 226 4.20 8.23 -6.38
N MET A 227 4.05 7.76 -7.64
CA MET A 227 5.17 7.16 -8.37
C MET A 227 6.26 8.18 -8.68
N ARG A 228 5.90 9.41 -9.12
CA ARG A 228 6.88 10.50 -9.32
C ARG A 228 7.62 10.85 -8.04
N ARG A 229 6.90 10.96 -6.93
CA ARG A 229 7.53 11.21 -5.61
C ARG A 229 8.48 10.09 -5.22
N TYR A 230 8.07 8.84 -5.40
CA TYR A 230 8.91 7.69 -5.07
C TYR A 230 10.17 7.61 -5.94
N LEU A 231 10.06 7.85 -7.25
CA LEU A 231 11.21 7.95 -8.16
C LEU A 231 12.16 9.08 -7.74
N SER A 232 11.62 10.24 -7.34
CA SER A 232 12.42 11.33 -6.79
C SER A 232 13.12 10.94 -5.49
N ASP A 233 12.45 10.20 -4.61
CA ASP A 233 13.02 9.71 -3.35
C ASP A 233 14.17 8.72 -3.61
N ILE A 234 14.02 7.79 -4.56
CA ILE A 234 15.12 6.89 -4.99
C ILE A 234 16.31 7.69 -5.51
N LYS A 235 16.09 8.64 -6.42
CA LYS A 235 17.16 9.51 -6.96
C LYS A 235 17.89 10.29 -5.87
N SER A 236 17.19 10.58 -4.76
CA SER A 236 17.75 11.28 -3.60
C SER A 236 18.35 10.35 -2.54
N GLY A 237 18.49 9.04 -2.82
CA GLY A 237 19.02 8.07 -1.86
C GLY A 237 18.09 7.73 -0.69
N ARG A 238 16.77 7.94 -0.84
CA ARG A 238 15.76 7.68 0.20
C ARG A 238 14.69 6.66 -0.25
N PRO A 239 15.07 5.44 -0.66
CA PRO A 239 14.12 4.46 -1.19
C PRO A 239 13.08 3.97 -0.16
N TYR A 240 13.32 4.21 1.13
CA TYR A 240 12.47 3.75 2.24
C TYR A 240 11.40 4.76 2.67
N SER A 241 10.80 5.49 1.72
CA SER A 241 9.79 6.51 2.04
C SER A 241 8.43 5.91 2.41
N ASN A 242 7.60 6.69 3.11
CA ASN A 242 6.26 6.31 3.57
C ASN A 242 6.22 4.96 4.30
N ASN A 243 7.10 4.76 5.29
CA ASN A 243 7.22 3.51 6.05
C ASN A 243 7.40 2.26 5.17
N CYS A 244 8.15 2.39 4.07
CA CYS A 244 8.47 1.31 3.12
C CYS A 244 7.25 0.73 2.37
N GLN A 245 6.09 1.39 2.45
CA GLN A 245 4.85 0.87 1.88
C GLN A 245 4.82 0.89 0.34
N PHE A 246 5.73 1.66 -0.28
CA PHE A 246 5.90 1.74 -1.74
C PHE A 246 7.06 0.89 -2.27
N LEU A 247 7.83 0.21 -1.42
CA LEU A 247 8.93 -0.65 -1.88
C LEU A 247 8.41 -1.72 -2.88
N PRO A 248 9.17 -2.03 -3.95
CA PRO A 248 8.86 -3.16 -4.81
C PRO A 248 8.74 -4.47 -4.02
N GLN A 249 7.80 -5.32 -4.43
CA GLN A 249 7.53 -6.62 -3.79
C GLN A 249 8.72 -7.55 -3.97
N ALA A 250 9.44 -7.44 -5.09
CA ALA A 250 10.64 -8.22 -5.37
C ALA A 250 11.72 -8.08 -4.28
N GLU A 251 11.79 -6.94 -3.60
CA GLU A 251 12.73 -6.74 -2.49
C GLU A 251 12.51 -7.73 -1.34
N PHE A 252 11.28 -8.20 -1.12
CA PHE A 252 10.93 -9.18 -0.07
C PHE A 252 11.24 -10.63 -0.47
N PHE A 253 11.62 -10.87 -1.72
CA PHE A 253 12.04 -12.17 -2.25
C PHE A 253 13.57 -12.24 -2.43
N ASP A 254 14.27 -11.13 -2.24
CA ASP A 254 15.73 -11.09 -2.30
C ASP A 254 16.37 -11.66 -1.03
N MET A 255 17.50 -12.34 -1.22
CA MET A 255 18.28 -12.88 -0.11
C MET A 255 19.15 -11.83 0.59
N PRO A 256 19.51 -12.04 1.87
CA PRO A 256 19.09 -13.15 2.75
C PRO A 256 17.64 -12.99 3.29
N HIS A 257 17.03 -14.12 3.67
CA HIS A 257 15.66 -14.21 4.23
C HIS A 257 14.55 -13.70 3.28
N GLY A 258 14.72 -13.94 1.98
CA GLY A 258 13.68 -13.68 0.99
C GLY A 258 12.59 -14.75 1.04
N ALA A 259 11.37 -14.40 0.66
CA ALA A 259 10.30 -15.38 0.48
C ALA A 259 10.69 -16.44 -0.57
N GLU A 260 10.51 -17.71 -0.19
CA GLU A 260 10.77 -18.89 -1.02
C GLU A 260 9.50 -19.31 -1.76
N VAL A 261 8.34 -19.15 -1.11
CA VAL A 261 7.04 -19.53 -1.65
C VAL A 261 6.22 -18.29 -1.96
N ALA A 262 5.80 -18.16 -3.23
CA ALA A 262 4.95 -17.07 -3.67
C ALA A 262 3.48 -17.47 -3.66
N VAL A 263 2.63 -16.67 -3.01
CA VAL A 263 1.17 -16.83 -3.00
C VAL A 263 0.56 -15.85 -4.01
N ASP A 264 -0.21 -16.37 -4.97
CA ASP A 264 -0.85 -15.56 -6.00
C ASP A 264 -2.06 -14.81 -5.44
N ASN A 265 -1.97 -13.48 -5.33
CA ASN A 265 -3.07 -12.67 -4.84
C ASN A 265 -4.27 -12.58 -5.80
N ARG A 266 -4.09 -12.86 -7.10
CA ARG A 266 -5.16 -12.81 -8.10
C ARG A 266 -6.29 -13.80 -7.79
N VAL A 267 -5.94 -14.95 -7.23
CA VAL A 267 -6.86 -16.05 -6.89
C VAL A 267 -7.05 -16.20 -5.36
N PHE A 268 -6.78 -15.14 -4.59
CA PHE A 268 -7.03 -15.13 -3.14
C PHE A 268 -8.55 -15.26 -2.84
N PRO A 269 -8.98 -16.00 -1.80
CA PRO A 269 -8.17 -16.71 -0.80
C PRO A 269 -7.71 -18.12 -1.20
N LYS A 270 -8.14 -18.64 -2.37
CA LYS A 270 -7.89 -20.04 -2.79
C LYS A 270 -6.39 -20.40 -2.79
N SER A 271 -5.52 -19.53 -3.32
CA SER A 271 -4.05 -19.75 -3.33
C SER A 271 -3.44 -19.83 -1.92
N MET A 272 -3.87 -18.99 -0.99
CA MET A 272 -3.36 -19.02 0.39
C MET A 272 -3.83 -20.27 1.12
N ASN A 273 -5.10 -20.65 0.95
CA ASN A 273 -5.64 -21.87 1.55
C ASN A 273 -4.94 -23.12 1.03
N LYS A 274 -4.57 -23.15 -0.26
CA LYS A 274 -3.75 -24.22 -0.82
C LYS A 274 -2.41 -24.34 -0.08
N LEU A 275 -1.69 -23.24 0.10
CA LEU A 275 -0.41 -23.24 0.83
C LEU A 275 -0.58 -23.70 2.29
N LEU A 276 -1.60 -23.20 2.99
CA LEU A 276 -1.89 -23.60 4.37
C LEU A 276 -2.14 -25.12 4.46
N ALA A 277 -2.96 -25.66 3.57
CA ALA A 277 -3.26 -27.09 3.52
C ALA A 277 -2.01 -27.94 3.20
N GLU A 278 -1.17 -27.50 2.25
CA GLU A 278 0.09 -28.18 1.88
C GLU A 278 1.08 -28.27 3.05
N HIS A 279 1.05 -27.30 3.98
CA HIS A 279 1.87 -27.31 5.20
C HIS A 279 1.15 -27.87 6.45
N GLY A 280 -0.01 -28.49 6.26
CA GLY A 280 -0.75 -29.17 7.32
C GLY A 280 -1.44 -28.24 8.32
N TYR A 281 -1.66 -26.96 7.97
CA TYR A 281 -2.46 -26.06 8.79
C TYR A 281 -3.95 -26.39 8.61
N ASN A 282 -4.64 -26.67 9.71
CA ASN A 282 -6.10 -26.84 9.73
C ASN A 282 -6.81 -25.47 9.83
N VAL A 283 -6.48 -24.56 8.91
CA VAL A 283 -6.99 -23.19 8.87
C VAL A 283 -7.40 -22.86 7.44
N ALA A 284 -8.57 -22.24 7.28
CA ALA A 284 -9.04 -21.76 5.98
C ALA A 284 -9.49 -20.30 6.10
N ILE A 285 -9.05 -19.48 5.15
CA ILE A 285 -9.46 -18.09 4.99
C ILE A 285 -10.66 -18.06 4.06
N ARG A 286 -11.77 -17.49 4.49
CA ARG A 286 -12.96 -17.29 3.67
C ARG A 286 -12.91 -15.95 2.96
N ALA A 287 -13.74 -15.78 1.93
CA ALA A 287 -13.82 -14.54 1.19
C ALA A 287 -14.23 -13.35 2.08
N GLU A 288 -15.08 -13.59 3.08
CA GLU A 288 -15.56 -12.59 4.03
C GLU A 288 -14.51 -12.21 5.09
N ASP A 289 -13.50 -13.05 5.30
CA ASP A 289 -12.42 -12.77 6.24
C ASP A 289 -11.43 -11.74 5.66
N ALA A 290 -11.49 -11.51 4.35
CA ALA A 290 -10.62 -10.61 3.62
C ALA A 290 -10.87 -9.14 4.00
N ASP A 291 -10.09 -8.65 4.97
CA ASP A 291 -10.00 -7.23 5.31
C ASP A 291 -9.45 -6.39 4.14
N HIS A 292 -10.33 -6.06 3.19
CA HIS A 292 -10.06 -5.07 2.17
C HIS A 292 -10.22 -3.65 2.73
N VAL A 293 -9.56 -2.68 2.10
CA VAL A 293 -9.62 -1.26 2.45
C VAL A 293 -10.94 -0.63 1.97
N GLY A 294 -12.06 -0.98 2.63
CA GLY A 294 -13.43 -0.60 2.25
C GLY A 294 -13.92 0.73 2.81
N PHE A 295 -13.06 1.77 2.84
CA PHE A 295 -13.43 3.08 3.40
C PHE A 295 -13.88 4.11 2.36
N GLY A 296 -14.07 3.67 1.10
CA GLY A 296 -14.48 4.53 -0.01
C GLY A 296 -13.71 4.23 -1.30
N CYS A 297 -14.24 4.76 -2.40
CA CYS A 297 -13.69 4.56 -3.75
C CYS A 297 -13.66 3.10 -4.23
N ASP A 298 -14.59 2.26 -3.79
CA ASP A 298 -14.63 0.83 -4.14
C ASP A 298 -14.88 0.57 -5.65
N HIS A 299 -15.30 1.61 -6.39
CA HIS A 299 -15.52 1.55 -7.83
C HIS A 299 -14.24 1.71 -8.66
N VAL A 300 -13.13 2.19 -8.08
CA VAL A 300 -11.89 2.45 -8.83
C VAL A 300 -11.00 1.22 -8.87
N TRP A 301 -10.42 0.86 -10.01
CA TRP A 301 -9.65 -0.38 -10.19
C TRP A 301 -8.47 -0.17 -11.14
N ALA A 302 -7.62 -1.18 -11.34
CA ALA A 302 -6.43 -1.07 -12.20
C ALA A 302 -6.74 -0.58 -13.63
N GLY A 303 -7.93 -0.86 -14.14
CA GLY A 303 -8.37 -0.39 -15.47
C GLY A 303 -8.62 1.12 -15.57
N ASP A 304 -8.74 1.84 -14.47
CA ASP A 304 -8.91 3.30 -14.47
C ASP A 304 -7.58 4.06 -14.57
N LEU A 305 -6.45 3.35 -14.52
CA LEU A 305 -5.13 3.93 -14.72
C LEU A 305 -4.88 4.17 -16.22
N ASP A 306 -4.57 5.41 -16.57
CA ASP A 306 -4.20 5.75 -17.94
C ASP A 306 -2.78 5.27 -18.29
N SER A 307 -2.39 5.44 -19.56
CA SER A 307 -1.10 4.99 -20.06
C SER A 307 0.09 5.61 -19.35
N GLU A 308 -0.02 6.87 -18.94
CA GLU A 308 1.04 7.60 -18.23
C GLU A 308 1.19 7.06 -16.80
N ALA A 309 0.09 6.91 -16.06
CA ALA A 309 0.13 6.30 -14.73
C ALA A 309 0.69 4.88 -14.79
N LYS A 310 0.25 4.07 -15.76
CA LYS A 310 0.75 2.71 -15.94
C LYS A 310 2.23 2.66 -16.29
N ALA A 311 2.73 3.62 -17.08
CA ALA A 311 4.16 3.72 -17.38
C ALA A 311 4.99 4.00 -16.13
N LEU A 312 4.57 4.95 -15.29
CA LEU A 312 5.23 5.25 -14.01
C LEU A 312 5.22 4.04 -13.07
N VAL A 313 4.10 3.31 -12.98
CA VAL A 313 4.02 2.09 -12.17
C VAL A 313 4.98 1.01 -12.69
N ARG A 314 5.10 0.81 -14.01
CA ARG A 314 6.08 -0.14 -14.58
C ARG A 314 7.52 0.29 -14.32
N GLN A 315 7.82 1.59 -14.36
CA GLN A 315 9.15 2.10 -14.04
C GLN A 315 9.54 1.79 -12.59
N VAL A 316 8.59 1.90 -11.65
CA VAL A 316 8.84 1.61 -10.23
C VAL A 316 8.84 0.12 -9.92
N TYR A 317 7.92 -0.64 -10.51
CA TYR A 317 7.63 -2.03 -10.14
C TYR A 317 7.97 -3.05 -11.24
N GLY A 318 8.88 -2.73 -12.16
CA GLY A 318 9.25 -3.62 -13.27
C GLY A 318 9.64 -5.03 -12.81
N ARG A 319 10.50 -5.12 -11.79
CA ARG A 319 10.90 -6.41 -11.17
C ARG A 319 9.74 -7.18 -10.55
N ASP A 320 8.68 -6.51 -10.10
CA ASP A 320 7.51 -7.20 -9.56
C ASP A 320 6.72 -7.91 -10.67
N PHE A 321 6.60 -7.29 -11.85
CA PHE A 321 5.98 -7.93 -13.00
C PHE A 321 6.76 -9.17 -13.45
N GLU A 322 8.09 -9.07 -13.53
CA GLU A 322 8.96 -10.21 -13.85
C GLU A 322 8.83 -11.34 -12.83
N LEU A 323 8.82 -11.00 -11.54
CA LEU A 323 8.66 -11.96 -10.46
C LEU A 323 7.30 -12.68 -10.54
N ILE A 324 6.22 -11.94 -10.80
CA ILE A 324 4.87 -12.49 -10.98
C ILE A 324 4.79 -13.41 -12.20
N CYS A 325 5.37 -13.00 -13.34
CA CYS A 325 5.47 -13.84 -14.54
C CYS A 325 6.24 -15.13 -14.23
N LYS A 326 7.37 -15.05 -13.53
CA LYS A 326 8.18 -16.20 -13.14
C LYS A 326 7.42 -17.21 -12.28
N HIS A 327 6.66 -16.75 -11.28
CA HIS A 327 5.99 -17.64 -10.34
C HIS A 327 4.63 -18.16 -10.84
N PHE A 328 3.90 -17.38 -11.63
CA PHE A 328 2.50 -17.69 -11.96
C PHE A 328 2.18 -17.70 -13.46
N GLY A 329 3.13 -17.31 -14.33
CA GLY A 329 2.90 -17.19 -15.77
C GLY A 329 2.08 -15.96 -16.18
N HIS A 330 1.77 -15.05 -15.25
CA HIS A 330 1.06 -13.79 -15.54
C HIS A 330 2.02 -12.77 -16.15
N CYS A 331 2.32 -12.93 -17.44
CA CYS A 331 3.39 -12.18 -18.11
C CYS A 331 2.90 -10.93 -18.90
N ASP A 332 1.58 -10.73 -19.02
CA ASP A 332 1.04 -9.52 -19.63
C ASP A 332 1.13 -8.32 -18.66
N THR A 333 2.15 -7.49 -18.88
CA THR A 333 2.40 -6.29 -18.06
C THR A 333 1.41 -5.15 -18.32
N LEU A 334 0.48 -5.29 -19.27
CA LEU A 334 -0.56 -4.32 -19.56
C LEU A 334 -1.94 -4.75 -19.05
N GLU A 335 -2.06 -5.99 -18.58
CA GLU A 335 -3.31 -6.60 -18.14
C GLU A 335 -3.94 -5.80 -17.00
N ASN A 336 -5.23 -5.50 -17.16
CA ASN A 336 -6.07 -5.02 -16.07
C ASN A 336 -6.59 -6.22 -15.29
N THR A 337 -6.21 -6.32 -14.03
CA THR A 337 -6.66 -7.40 -13.14
C THR A 337 -7.51 -6.84 -12.02
N CYS A 338 -8.30 -7.68 -11.39
CA CYS A 338 -8.92 -7.45 -10.09
C CYS A 338 -8.93 -8.79 -9.35
N ILE A 339 -9.22 -8.77 -8.05
CA ILE A 339 -9.20 -9.98 -7.23
C ILE A 339 -10.61 -10.57 -7.20
N THR A 340 -10.81 -11.64 -7.95
CA THR A 340 -12.17 -12.16 -8.19
C THR A 340 -12.74 -12.91 -7.01
N GLY A 341 -11.91 -13.47 -6.12
CA GLY A 341 -12.36 -14.24 -4.96
C GLY A 341 -12.70 -13.42 -3.71
N VAL A 342 -12.73 -12.08 -3.81
CA VAL A 342 -13.01 -11.18 -2.67
C VAL A 342 -14.09 -10.16 -3.06
N PRO A 343 -15.25 -10.14 -2.37
CA PRO A 343 -16.31 -9.15 -2.62
C PRO A 343 -15.79 -7.71 -2.58
N GLY A 344 -16.27 -6.84 -3.47
CA GLY A 344 -15.89 -5.42 -3.50
C GLY A 344 -14.52 -5.12 -4.13
N MET A 345 -13.76 -6.14 -4.54
CA MET A 345 -12.44 -5.95 -5.18
C MET A 345 -12.50 -5.82 -6.70
N CYS A 346 -13.61 -6.18 -7.33
CA CYS A 346 -13.82 -6.01 -8.76
C CYS A 346 -14.93 -4.98 -9.04
N PRO A 347 -14.77 -4.16 -10.11
CA PRO A 347 -15.75 -3.13 -10.45
C PRO A 347 -17.09 -3.73 -10.89
N SER A 348 -18.16 -3.39 -10.17
CA SER A 348 -19.51 -3.90 -10.44
C SER A 348 -20.05 -3.58 -11.85
N GLN A 349 -19.50 -2.60 -12.55
CA GLN A 349 -19.86 -2.28 -13.93
C GLN A 349 -19.33 -3.30 -14.95
N LEU A 350 -18.27 -4.04 -14.63
CA LEU A 350 -17.66 -5.05 -15.51
C LEU A 350 -17.80 -6.48 -14.99
N PHE A 351 -18.09 -6.64 -13.70
CA PHE A 351 -18.16 -7.94 -13.04
C PHE A 351 -19.45 -8.10 -12.24
N THR A 352 -19.90 -9.34 -12.12
CA THR A 352 -21.02 -9.75 -11.26
C THR A 352 -20.51 -10.74 -10.22
N TRP A 353 -20.87 -10.54 -8.95
CA TRP A 353 -20.51 -11.48 -7.90
C TRP A 353 -21.38 -12.73 -7.99
N ASN A 354 -20.77 -13.91 -8.16
CA ASN A 354 -21.44 -15.20 -8.06
C ASN A 354 -21.29 -15.71 -6.62
N GLY A 355 -22.39 -15.65 -5.85
CA GLY A 355 -22.42 -16.08 -4.45
C GLY A 355 -22.35 -17.61 -4.24
N GLU A 356 -22.61 -18.41 -5.28
CA GLU A 356 -22.47 -19.87 -5.20
C GLU A 356 -21.01 -20.30 -5.39
N LEU A 357 -20.33 -19.68 -6.36
CA LEU A 357 -18.91 -19.94 -6.64
C LEU A 357 -17.96 -19.14 -5.74
N MET A 358 -18.49 -18.16 -5.00
CA MET A 358 -17.74 -17.22 -4.18
C MET A 358 -16.66 -16.49 -4.99
N GLU A 359 -17.01 -16.07 -6.21
CA GLU A 359 -16.10 -15.37 -7.11
C GLU A 359 -16.83 -14.42 -8.08
N TYR A 360 -16.09 -13.44 -8.60
CA TYR A 360 -16.57 -12.55 -9.65
C TYR A 360 -16.50 -13.19 -11.04
N GLU A 361 -17.59 -13.08 -11.78
CA GLU A 361 -17.68 -13.38 -13.21
C GLU A 361 -17.66 -12.08 -14.01
N ARG A 362 -17.00 -12.10 -15.16
CA ARG A 362 -17.03 -10.97 -16.09
C ARG A 362 -18.40 -10.91 -16.79
N LYS A 363 -18.99 -9.72 -16.85
CA LYS A 363 -20.27 -9.45 -17.53
C LYS A 363 -20.18 -9.59 -19.04
#